data_AF-A0A520IQL7-F1
#
_entry.id   AF-A0A520IQL7-F1
#
_cell.length_a   1.000
_cell.length_b   1.000
_cell.length_c   1.000
_cell.angle_alpha   90.00
_cell.angle_beta   90.00
_cell.angle_gamma   90.00
#
_symmetry.space_group_name_H-M   'P 1'
#
loop_
_entity.id
_entity.type
_entity.pdbx_description
1 polymer ?
#
loop_
_entity_poly.entity_id
_entity_poly.type
_entity_poly.pdbx_seq_one_letter_code
_entity_poly.pdbx_strand_id
1 'polypeptide(L)'
;MHAFNKRMIFHINLLALILCCLLFAIYFTANRALKADLTVKHSNEILQFTSRMQFLAAESGMLARRYLLMGEPESVKKFMEAEKSLAMELDSFRKFTATDPHIRQSLDSLTFYVNERIAFSGKMISLRRNSGFTSALTYLQNGKGEIYVDEADMYINRINAQEHKILAQKNAALVKIQLHRNIVLMLTLVFILLIIIILIYDAMRDSLLRRKMIADLVSKDLRNKKAEQLASFGSWTFVPGTGMINASEEMFKIWGMNPTTNLMSFEHFISRVHPEDQERIRQKVDKLNSQSHIDSYLFRLLINGCVKYINTAVTVVHDEHTSLDYISGYVQDVTDKKTAELELESMLQSLTQRNTSLEEFNYMVSHNLRKPVANMIALCTLLSMEPVPEALQDITTKIQVSAANLDDTVKGLNNALQVKDIGEPK
;
A
#
# COMPACT_ATOMS: atom_id res chain seq x y z
N MET A 1 12.17 2.49 2.24
CA MET A 1 12.02 2.49 0.76
C MET A 1 12.78 1.37 0.04
N HIS A 2 14.02 1.03 0.43
CA HIS A 2 14.86 0.06 -0.30
C HIS A 2 14.29 -1.40 -0.38
N ALA A 3 13.62 -1.88 0.66
CA ALA A 3 13.03 -3.24 0.66
C ALA A 3 11.79 -3.38 -0.25
N PHE A 4 11.07 -2.28 -0.50
CA PHE A 4 9.86 -2.25 -1.32
C PHE A 4 10.18 -2.42 -2.80
N ASN A 5 11.18 -1.68 -3.30
CA ASN A 5 11.64 -1.83 -4.68
C ASN A 5 12.17 -3.24 -4.96
N LYS A 6 12.86 -3.88 -4.00
CA LYS A 6 13.34 -5.25 -4.18
C LYS A 6 12.22 -6.28 -4.35
N ARG A 7 11.13 -6.20 -3.57
CA ARG A 7 9.99 -7.11 -3.72
C ARG A 7 9.25 -6.90 -5.04
N MET A 8 9.00 -5.65 -5.41
CA MET A 8 8.32 -5.32 -6.67
C MET A 8 9.13 -5.79 -7.89
N ILE A 9 10.44 -5.53 -7.90
CA ILE A 9 11.34 -5.99 -8.96
C ILE A 9 11.38 -7.52 -9.03
N PHE A 10 11.38 -8.21 -7.88
CA PHE A 10 11.33 -9.66 -7.84
C PHE A 10 10.06 -10.21 -8.51
N HIS A 11 8.88 -9.66 -8.20
CA HIS A 11 7.63 -10.12 -8.82
C HIS A 11 7.56 -9.83 -10.32
N ILE A 12 8.07 -8.69 -10.78
CA ILE A 12 8.13 -8.34 -12.20
C ILE A 12 9.07 -9.31 -12.95
N ASN A 13 10.25 -9.58 -12.40
CA ASN A 13 11.20 -10.52 -13.00
C ASN A 13 10.66 -11.95 -13.00
N LEU A 14 9.96 -12.36 -11.94
CA LEU A 14 9.31 -13.66 -11.87
C LEU A 14 8.22 -13.78 -12.95
N LEU A 15 7.39 -12.75 -13.12
CA LEU A 15 6.37 -12.70 -14.18
C LEU A 15 7.00 -12.79 -15.58
N ALA A 16 8.07 -12.04 -15.83
CA ALA A 16 8.78 -12.07 -17.10
C ALA A 16 9.39 -13.44 -17.40
N LEU A 17 9.98 -14.11 -16.39
CA LEU A 17 10.51 -15.46 -16.54
C LEU A 17 9.41 -16.47 -16.86
N ILE A 18 8.28 -16.42 -16.14
CA ILE A 18 7.12 -17.29 -16.39
C ILE A 18 6.60 -17.09 -17.81
N LEU A 19 6.48 -15.83 -18.26
CA LEU A 19 6.03 -15.48 -19.61
C LEU A 19 6.98 -16.03 -20.68
N CYS A 20 8.30 -15.93 -20.47
CA CYS A 20 9.29 -16.49 -21.37
C CYS A 20 9.20 -18.03 -21.46
N CYS A 21 9.09 -18.72 -20.32
CA CYS A 21 8.91 -20.17 -20.29
C CYS A 21 7.62 -20.60 -21.01
N LEU A 22 6.56 -19.79 -20.89
CA LEU A 22 5.28 -19.97 -21.57
C LEU A 22 5.37 -19.84 -23.08
N LEU A 23 5.95 -18.74 -23.56
CA LEU A 23 6.16 -18.50 -24.98
C LEU A 23 6.99 -19.61 -25.60
N PHE A 24 8.01 -20.09 -24.88
CA PHE A 24 8.81 -21.23 -25.30
C PHE A 24 7.99 -22.53 -25.39
N ALA A 25 7.17 -22.83 -24.39
CA ALA A 25 6.30 -24.02 -24.40
C ALA A 25 5.26 -23.97 -25.52
N ILE A 26 4.66 -22.80 -25.76
CA ILE A 26 3.72 -22.57 -26.87
C ILE A 26 4.42 -22.77 -28.22
N TYR A 27 5.57 -22.13 -28.42
CA TYR A 27 6.36 -22.29 -29.64
C TYR A 27 6.72 -23.75 -29.90
N PHE A 28 7.21 -24.46 -28.88
CA PHE A 28 7.60 -25.86 -28.99
C PHE A 28 6.43 -26.79 -29.32
N THR A 29 5.27 -26.59 -28.67
CA THR A 29 4.07 -27.38 -28.94
C THR A 29 3.46 -27.06 -30.31
N ALA A 30 3.47 -25.80 -30.75
CA ALA A 30 3.04 -25.40 -32.08
C ALA A 30 3.91 -26.05 -33.17
N ASN A 31 5.23 -26.05 -32.97
CA ASN A 31 6.16 -26.64 -33.94
C ASN A 31 6.01 -28.17 -34.02
N ARG A 32 5.71 -28.85 -32.90
CA ARG A 32 5.33 -30.27 -32.90
C ARG A 32 4.02 -30.54 -33.65
N ALA A 33 3.01 -29.69 -33.45
CA ALA A 33 1.73 -29.81 -34.14
C ALA A 33 1.88 -29.65 -35.66
N LEU A 34 2.68 -28.67 -36.12
CA LEU A 34 2.96 -28.44 -37.54
C LEU A 34 3.62 -29.66 -38.20
N LYS A 35 4.63 -30.25 -37.55
CA LYS A 35 5.29 -31.46 -38.06
C LYS A 35 4.32 -32.64 -38.19
N ALA A 36 3.46 -32.83 -37.18
CA ALA A 36 2.46 -33.89 -37.21
C ALA A 36 1.42 -33.68 -38.32
N ASP A 37 0.99 -32.43 -38.57
CA ASP A 37 0.09 -32.08 -39.67
C ASP A 37 0.67 -32.42 -41.05
N LEU A 38 1.93 -32.06 -41.29
CA LEU A 38 2.65 -32.45 -42.52
C LEU A 38 2.69 -33.97 -42.73
N THR A 39 2.85 -34.73 -41.64
CA THR A 39 2.92 -36.19 -41.73
C THR A 39 1.54 -36.83 -41.92
N VAL A 40 0.46 -36.19 -41.47
CA VAL A 40 -0.93 -36.60 -41.75
C VAL A 40 -1.26 -36.31 -43.21
N LYS A 41 -0.85 -35.15 -43.72
CA LYS A 41 -1.00 -34.78 -45.13
C LYS A 41 -0.29 -35.79 -46.05
N HIS A 42 0.93 -36.21 -45.72
CA HIS A 42 1.66 -37.25 -46.44
C HIS A 42 0.87 -38.57 -46.54
N SER A 43 0.34 -39.07 -45.42
CA SER A 43 -0.50 -40.27 -45.40
C SER A 43 -1.80 -40.12 -46.22
N ASN A 44 -2.42 -38.94 -46.21
CA ASN A 44 -3.60 -38.67 -47.04
C ASN A 44 -3.28 -38.64 -48.53
N GLU A 45 -2.11 -38.11 -48.93
CA GLU A 45 -1.64 -38.15 -50.31
C GLU A 45 -1.39 -39.59 -50.77
N ILE A 46 -0.83 -40.46 -49.91
CA ILE A 46 -0.68 -41.90 -50.20
C ILE A 46 -2.04 -42.55 -50.48
N LEU A 47 -3.05 -42.29 -49.65
CA LEU A 47 -4.40 -42.81 -49.85
C LEU A 47 -5.05 -42.29 -51.13
N GLN A 48 -4.69 -41.09 -51.58
CA GLN A 48 -5.17 -40.53 -52.84
C GLN A 48 -4.51 -41.22 -54.04
N PHE A 49 -3.20 -41.51 -53.98
CA PHE A 49 -2.49 -42.30 -54.99
C PHE A 49 -3.10 -43.68 -55.15
N THR A 50 -3.35 -44.40 -54.05
CA THR A 50 -3.97 -45.74 -54.09
C THR A 50 -5.38 -45.72 -54.67
N SER A 51 -6.18 -44.73 -54.31
CA SER A 51 -7.54 -44.55 -54.86
C SER A 51 -7.52 -44.30 -56.38
N ARG A 52 -6.60 -43.47 -56.86
CA ARG A 52 -6.43 -43.22 -58.31
C ARG A 52 -5.95 -44.46 -59.05
N MET A 53 -5.00 -45.21 -58.48
CA MET A 53 -4.53 -46.47 -59.05
C MET A 53 -5.66 -47.50 -59.18
N GLN A 54 -6.50 -47.66 -58.14
CA GLN A 54 -7.69 -48.54 -58.20
C GLN A 54 -8.66 -48.10 -59.29
N PHE A 55 -8.93 -46.79 -59.39
CA PHE A 55 -9.81 -46.26 -60.43
C PHE A 55 -9.27 -46.55 -61.85
N LEU A 56 -8.00 -46.23 -62.11
CA LEU A 56 -7.37 -46.45 -63.42
C LEU A 56 -7.28 -47.94 -63.78
N ALA A 57 -7.02 -48.80 -62.80
CA ALA A 57 -7.03 -50.25 -62.98
C ALA A 57 -8.45 -50.78 -63.26
N ALA A 58 -9.47 -50.32 -62.54
CA ALA A 58 -10.85 -50.72 -62.82
C ALA A 58 -11.29 -50.27 -64.23
N GLU A 59 -10.96 -49.03 -64.60
CA GLU A 59 -11.26 -48.45 -65.90
C GLU A 59 -10.58 -49.22 -67.04
N SER A 60 -9.28 -49.48 -66.95
CA SER A 60 -8.56 -50.19 -68.01
C SER A 60 -9.06 -51.63 -68.16
N GLY A 61 -9.38 -52.32 -67.06
CA GLY A 61 -9.94 -53.67 -67.09
C GLY A 61 -11.31 -53.70 -67.77
N MET A 62 -12.15 -52.71 -67.48
CA MET A 62 -13.46 -52.54 -68.12
C MET A 62 -13.34 -52.31 -69.62
N LEU A 63 -12.43 -51.42 -70.04
CA LEU A 63 -12.20 -51.09 -71.45
C LEU A 63 -11.66 -52.29 -72.25
N ALA A 64 -10.76 -53.07 -71.66
CA ALA A 64 -10.24 -54.29 -72.27
C ALA A 64 -11.36 -55.33 -72.51
N ARG A 65 -12.25 -55.54 -71.52
CA ARG A 65 -13.41 -56.44 -71.66
C ARG A 65 -14.43 -55.91 -72.67
N ARG A 66 -14.66 -54.59 -72.70
CA ARG A 66 -15.54 -53.95 -73.68
C ARG A 66 -15.06 -54.19 -75.11
N TYR A 67 -13.75 -54.06 -75.35
CA TYR A 67 -13.18 -54.39 -76.66
C TYR A 67 -13.28 -55.89 -77.00
N LEU A 68 -13.03 -56.77 -76.02
CA LEU A 68 -13.19 -58.22 -76.22
C LEU A 68 -14.60 -58.56 -76.71
N LEU A 69 -15.62 -58.06 -76.01
CA LEU A 69 -17.03 -58.35 -76.27
C LEU A 69 -17.55 -57.66 -77.54
N MET A 70 -17.32 -56.35 -77.66
CA MET A 70 -17.97 -55.52 -78.69
C MET A 70 -17.07 -55.20 -79.89
N GLY A 71 -15.75 -55.36 -79.76
CA GLY A 71 -14.79 -55.04 -80.83
C GLY A 71 -14.63 -53.54 -81.12
N GLU A 72 -15.12 -52.65 -80.24
CA GLU A 72 -15.09 -51.20 -80.45
C GLU A 72 -13.67 -50.61 -80.43
N PRO A 73 -13.16 -50.05 -81.56
CA PRO A 73 -11.78 -49.54 -81.64
C PRO A 73 -11.48 -48.41 -80.65
N GLU A 74 -12.48 -47.59 -80.31
CA GLU A 74 -12.34 -46.48 -79.37
C GLU A 74 -12.00 -46.96 -77.95
N SER A 75 -12.49 -48.16 -77.56
CA SER A 75 -12.18 -48.76 -76.27
C SER A 75 -10.70 -49.12 -76.13
N VAL A 76 -10.03 -49.50 -77.23
CA VAL A 76 -8.58 -49.78 -77.24
C VAL A 76 -7.78 -48.51 -77.03
N LYS A 77 -8.19 -47.39 -77.63
CA LYS A 77 -7.50 -46.10 -77.46
C LYS A 77 -7.58 -45.64 -76.00
N LYS A 78 -8.79 -45.64 -75.41
CA LYS A 78 -9.00 -45.30 -73.99
C LYS A 78 -8.28 -46.26 -73.05
N PHE A 79 -8.23 -47.56 -73.39
CA PHE A 79 -7.46 -48.54 -72.63
C PHE A 79 -5.97 -48.18 -72.59
N MET A 80 -5.38 -47.85 -73.74
CA MET A 80 -3.97 -47.46 -73.82
C MET A 80 -3.69 -46.17 -73.03
N GLU A 81 -4.63 -45.21 -73.04
CA GLU A 81 -4.53 -43.99 -72.23
C GLU A 81 -4.61 -44.29 -70.73
N ALA A 82 -5.56 -45.13 -70.29
CA ALA A 82 -5.71 -45.54 -68.90
C ALA A 82 -4.50 -46.32 -68.37
N GLU A 83 -3.97 -47.28 -69.14
CA GLU A 83 -2.76 -48.04 -68.77
C GLU A 83 -1.51 -47.15 -68.72
N LYS A 84 -1.38 -46.19 -69.63
CA LYS A 84 -0.30 -45.20 -69.58
C LYS A 84 -0.39 -44.34 -68.32
N SER A 85 -1.58 -43.86 -68.00
CA SER A 85 -1.83 -43.09 -66.77
C SER A 85 -1.57 -43.93 -65.51
N LEU A 86 -1.96 -45.22 -65.51
CA LEU A 86 -1.71 -46.13 -64.39
C LEU A 86 -0.21 -46.35 -64.18
N ALA A 87 0.56 -46.59 -65.25
CA ALA A 87 2.01 -46.74 -65.17
C ALA A 87 2.69 -45.45 -64.68
N MET A 88 2.20 -44.27 -65.13
CA MET A 88 2.69 -42.97 -64.65
C MET A 88 2.37 -42.74 -63.17
N GLU A 89 1.15 -43.05 -62.72
CA GLU A 89 0.74 -42.92 -61.33
C GLU A 89 1.57 -43.83 -60.42
N LEU A 90 1.85 -45.06 -60.86
CA LEU A 90 2.70 -46.02 -60.15
C LEU A 90 4.15 -45.53 -60.00
N ASP A 91 4.74 -44.95 -61.06
CA ASP A 91 6.09 -44.37 -61.01
C ASP A 91 6.14 -43.13 -60.12
N SER A 92 5.15 -42.24 -60.21
CA SER A 92 5.00 -41.09 -59.31
C SER A 92 4.83 -41.52 -57.86
N PHE A 93 4.01 -42.54 -57.60
CA PHE A 93 3.80 -43.09 -56.26
C PHE A 93 5.11 -43.64 -55.69
N ARG A 94 5.88 -44.38 -56.49
CA ARG A 94 7.19 -44.91 -56.10
C ARG A 94 8.20 -43.83 -55.73
N LYS A 95 8.22 -42.72 -56.48
CA LYS A 95 9.05 -41.55 -56.16
C LYS A 95 8.60 -40.86 -54.88
N PHE A 96 7.28 -40.71 -54.69
CA PHE A 96 6.68 -40.08 -53.52
C PHE A 96 6.96 -40.85 -52.23
N THR A 97 6.83 -42.19 -52.26
CA THR A 97 7.01 -43.05 -51.09
C THR A 97 8.43 -43.61 -50.95
N ALA A 98 9.43 -43.00 -51.60
CA ALA A 98 10.81 -43.50 -51.59
C ALA A 98 11.42 -43.55 -50.17
N THR A 99 10.89 -42.74 -49.24
CA THR A 99 11.34 -42.65 -47.85
C THR A 99 10.49 -43.47 -46.87
N ASP A 100 9.43 -44.14 -47.32
CA ASP A 100 8.47 -44.90 -46.51
C ASP A 100 8.81 -46.40 -46.48
N PRO A 101 9.51 -46.91 -45.45
CA PRO A 101 10.06 -48.27 -45.46
C PRO A 101 8.97 -49.34 -45.42
N HIS A 102 7.83 -49.04 -44.79
CA HIS A 102 6.70 -49.95 -44.63
C HIS A 102 5.93 -50.18 -45.94
N ILE A 103 6.04 -49.27 -46.91
CA ILE A 103 5.33 -49.35 -48.20
C ILE A 103 6.16 -50.14 -49.22
N ARG A 104 7.49 -50.06 -49.15
CA ARG A 104 8.41 -50.56 -50.17
C ARG A 104 8.13 -52.00 -50.63
N GLN A 105 7.97 -52.93 -49.69
CA GLN A 105 7.71 -54.33 -50.02
C GLN A 105 6.37 -54.51 -50.74
N SER A 106 5.31 -53.88 -50.23
CA SER A 106 3.97 -53.95 -50.83
C SER A 106 3.95 -53.28 -52.21
N LEU A 107 4.70 -52.21 -52.39
CA LEU A 107 4.81 -51.49 -53.66
C LEU A 107 5.54 -52.28 -54.74
N ASP A 108 6.60 -53.01 -54.38
CA ASP A 108 7.34 -53.85 -55.33
C ASP A 108 6.45 -55.00 -55.84
N SER A 109 5.70 -55.65 -54.95
CA SER A 109 4.71 -56.66 -55.34
C SER A 109 3.56 -56.08 -56.14
N LEU A 110 3.01 -54.92 -55.74
CA LEU A 110 1.97 -54.22 -56.49
C LEU A 110 2.44 -53.89 -57.91
N THR A 111 3.67 -53.38 -58.05
CA THR A 111 4.27 -53.05 -59.35
C THR A 111 4.36 -54.27 -60.25
N PHE A 112 4.78 -55.41 -59.71
CA PHE A 112 4.83 -56.66 -60.45
C PHE A 112 3.44 -57.08 -60.97
N TYR A 113 2.44 -57.16 -60.08
CA TYR A 113 1.10 -57.61 -60.45
C TYR A 113 0.37 -56.64 -61.38
N VAL A 114 0.56 -55.33 -61.20
CA VAL A 114 0.05 -54.32 -62.13
C VAL A 114 0.65 -54.56 -63.51
N ASN A 115 1.97 -54.66 -63.64
CA ASN A 115 2.62 -54.89 -64.94
C ASN A 115 2.18 -56.19 -65.62
N GLU A 116 2.05 -57.29 -64.87
CA GLU A 116 1.52 -58.55 -65.39
C GLU A 116 0.07 -58.42 -65.88
N ARG A 117 -0.76 -57.64 -65.15
CA ARG A 117 -2.13 -57.31 -65.56
C ARG A 117 -2.17 -56.46 -66.84
N ILE A 118 -1.28 -55.47 -66.99
CA ILE A 118 -1.15 -54.67 -68.22
C ILE A 118 -0.79 -55.59 -69.39
N ALA A 119 0.23 -56.43 -69.21
CA ALA A 119 0.72 -57.35 -70.24
C ALA A 119 -0.37 -58.36 -70.65
N PHE A 120 -1.09 -58.91 -69.67
CA PHE A 120 -2.22 -59.82 -69.91
C PHE A 120 -3.32 -59.16 -70.74
N SER A 121 -3.75 -57.95 -70.35
CA SER A 121 -4.80 -57.20 -71.04
C SER A 121 -4.37 -56.80 -72.45
N GLY A 122 -3.12 -56.36 -72.63
CA GLY A 122 -2.55 -56.04 -73.94
C GLY A 122 -2.47 -57.26 -74.86
N LYS A 123 -2.08 -58.44 -74.33
CA LYS A 123 -2.04 -59.68 -75.12
C LYS A 123 -3.43 -60.11 -75.55
N MET A 124 -4.42 -60.02 -74.66
CA MET A 124 -5.82 -60.31 -74.96
C MET A 124 -6.36 -59.42 -76.09
N ILE A 125 -6.11 -58.10 -76.03
CA ILE A 125 -6.48 -57.17 -77.11
C ILE A 125 -5.79 -57.54 -78.44
N SER A 126 -4.50 -57.90 -78.40
CA SER A 126 -3.76 -58.28 -79.61
C SER A 126 -4.30 -59.59 -80.24
N LEU A 127 -4.67 -60.57 -79.42
CA LEU A 127 -5.30 -61.82 -79.88
C LEU A 127 -6.67 -61.55 -80.47
N ARG A 128 -7.46 -60.65 -79.86
CA ARG A 128 -8.77 -60.26 -80.40
C ARG A 128 -8.65 -59.63 -81.78
N ARG A 129 -7.62 -58.80 -81.98
CA ARG A 129 -7.33 -58.09 -83.24
C ARG A 129 -6.80 -59.02 -84.34
N ASN A 130 -5.91 -59.94 -84.00
CA ASN A 130 -5.17 -60.75 -84.99
C ASN A 130 -5.79 -62.13 -85.24
N SER A 131 -6.48 -62.70 -84.25
CA SER A 131 -6.91 -64.11 -84.24
C SER A 131 -8.38 -64.30 -83.85
N GLY A 132 -9.15 -63.20 -83.75
CA GLY A 132 -10.59 -63.22 -83.51
C GLY A 132 -11.02 -63.41 -82.05
N PHE A 133 -12.33 -63.44 -81.83
CA PHE A 133 -12.96 -63.50 -80.49
C PHE A 133 -12.57 -64.75 -79.72
N THR A 134 -12.70 -65.92 -80.33
CA THR A 134 -12.52 -67.21 -79.68
C THR A 134 -11.12 -67.37 -79.11
N SER A 135 -10.08 -66.97 -79.87
CA SER A 135 -8.68 -67.02 -79.40
C SER A 135 -8.44 -66.14 -78.18
N ALA A 136 -9.02 -64.94 -78.16
CA ALA A 136 -8.91 -64.02 -77.03
C ALA A 136 -9.72 -64.49 -75.80
N LEU A 137 -10.89 -65.10 -76.02
CA LEU A 137 -11.71 -65.68 -74.95
C LEU A 137 -11.02 -66.89 -74.31
N THR A 138 -10.44 -67.79 -75.09
CA THR A 138 -9.67 -68.94 -74.58
C THR A 138 -8.46 -68.46 -73.76
N TYR A 139 -7.78 -67.40 -74.19
CA TYR A 139 -6.69 -66.79 -73.43
C TYR A 139 -7.18 -66.17 -72.11
N LEU A 140 -8.36 -65.53 -72.11
CA LEU A 140 -8.97 -65.00 -70.89
C LEU A 140 -9.33 -66.13 -69.91
N GLN A 141 -9.96 -67.20 -70.39
CA GLN A 141 -10.43 -68.34 -69.57
C GLN A 141 -9.29 -69.17 -68.98
N ASN A 142 -8.21 -69.38 -69.72
CA ASN A 142 -7.06 -70.16 -69.27
C ASN A 142 -5.96 -69.28 -68.64
N GLY A 143 -6.20 -67.98 -68.58
CA GLY A 143 -5.25 -66.98 -68.14
C GLY A 143 -5.22 -66.79 -66.62
N LYS A 144 -4.21 -66.06 -66.15
CA LYS A 144 -4.07 -65.65 -64.74
C LYS A 144 -4.57 -64.22 -64.48
N GLY A 145 -5.39 -63.68 -65.37
CA GLY A 145 -5.84 -62.28 -65.31
C GLY A 145 -6.56 -61.93 -64.02
N GLU A 146 -7.41 -62.83 -63.52
CA GLU A 146 -8.11 -62.67 -62.24
C GLU A 146 -7.13 -62.63 -61.06
N ILE A 147 -6.16 -63.56 -61.03
CA ILE A 147 -5.10 -63.58 -60.00
C ILE A 147 -4.32 -62.27 -59.98
N TYR A 148 -3.97 -61.71 -61.13
CA TYR A 148 -3.23 -60.45 -61.19
C TYR A 148 -4.04 -59.26 -60.67
N VAL A 149 -5.36 -59.25 -60.89
CA VAL A 149 -6.26 -58.22 -60.35
C VAL A 149 -6.40 -58.39 -58.84
N ASP A 150 -6.71 -59.60 -58.37
CA ASP A 150 -6.92 -59.88 -56.95
C ASP A 150 -5.67 -59.60 -56.11
N GLU A 151 -4.49 -59.99 -56.61
CA GLU A 151 -3.23 -59.72 -55.94
C GLU A 151 -2.91 -58.21 -55.93
N ALA A 152 -3.11 -57.49 -57.04
CA ALA A 152 -2.92 -56.05 -57.07
C ALA A 152 -3.84 -55.32 -56.06
N ASP A 153 -5.13 -55.68 -56.04
CA ASP A 153 -6.10 -55.13 -55.10
C ASP A 153 -5.77 -55.50 -53.65
N MET A 154 -5.28 -56.72 -53.39
CA MET A 154 -4.80 -57.12 -52.06
C MET A 154 -3.65 -56.21 -51.58
N TYR A 155 -2.64 -55.93 -52.41
CA TYR A 155 -1.53 -55.06 -52.02
C TYR A 155 -1.97 -53.61 -51.83
N ILE A 156 -2.87 -53.09 -52.67
CA ILE A 156 -3.44 -51.75 -52.46
C ILE A 156 -4.20 -51.69 -51.13
N ASN A 157 -5.06 -52.68 -50.85
CA ASN A 157 -5.82 -52.74 -49.60
C ASN A 157 -4.89 -52.89 -48.39
N ARG A 158 -3.77 -53.62 -48.51
CA ARG A 158 -2.74 -53.72 -47.47
C ARG A 158 -2.10 -52.36 -47.19
N ILE A 159 -1.72 -51.60 -48.21
CA ILE A 159 -1.17 -50.25 -48.07
C ILE A 159 -2.21 -49.34 -47.40
N ASN A 160 -3.45 -49.34 -47.87
CA ASN A 160 -4.53 -48.53 -47.30
C ASN A 160 -4.78 -48.86 -45.82
N ALA A 161 -4.83 -50.15 -45.47
CA ALA A 161 -5.04 -50.58 -44.09
C ALA A 161 -3.88 -50.15 -43.16
N GLN A 162 -2.64 -50.21 -43.66
CA GLN A 162 -1.47 -49.72 -42.92
C GLN A 162 -1.52 -48.20 -42.73
N GLU A 163 -1.82 -47.42 -43.77
CA GLU A 163 -1.91 -45.96 -43.68
C GLU A 163 -3.06 -45.51 -42.76
N HIS A 164 -4.23 -46.13 -42.85
CA HIS A 164 -5.34 -45.82 -41.94
C HIS A 164 -4.97 -46.10 -40.47
N LYS A 165 -4.23 -47.19 -40.20
CA LYS A 165 -3.74 -47.50 -38.85
C LYS A 165 -2.75 -46.45 -38.35
N ILE A 166 -1.81 -46.03 -39.21
CA ILE A 166 -0.83 -44.98 -38.90
C ILE A 166 -1.54 -43.65 -38.63
N LEU A 167 -2.52 -43.27 -39.45
CA LEU A 167 -3.34 -42.07 -39.27
C LEU A 167 -4.11 -42.10 -37.94
N ALA A 168 -4.75 -43.22 -37.60
CA ALA A 168 -5.47 -43.36 -36.33
C ALA A 168 -4.56 -43.18 -35.11
N GLN A 169 -3.36 -43.78 -35.14
CA GLN A 169 -2.36 -43.63 -34.08
C GLN A 169 -1.85 -42.18 -33.96
N LYS A 170 -1.54 -41.53 -35.09
CA LYS A 170 -1.07 -40.14 -35.13
C LYS A 170 -2.15 -39.17 -34.65
N ASN A 171 -3.40 -39.34 -35.09
CA ASN A 171 -4.54 -38.51 -34.67
C ASN A 171 -4.80 -38.64 -33.16
N ALA A 172 -4.74 -39.86 -32.61
CA ALA A 172 -4.86 -40.06 -31.16
C ALA A 172 -3.72 -39.39 -30.38
N ALA A 173 -2.48 -39.43 -30.90
CA ALA A 173 -1.35 -38.72 -30.29
C ALA A 173 -1.51 -37.20 -30.35
N LEU A 174 -2.00 -36.67 -31.47
CA LEU A 174 -2.30 -35.24 -31.65
C LEU A 174 -3.34 -34.73 -30.65
N VAL A 175 -4.43 -35.48 -30.45
CA VAL A 175 -5.47 -35.13 -29.47
C VAL A 175 -4.86 -35.06 -28.05
N LYS A 176 -4.00 -36.01 -27.68
CA LYS A 176 -3.29 -35.98 -26.39
C LYS A 176 -2.38 -34.77 -26.25
N ILE A 177 -1.59 -34.46 -27.29
CA ILE A 177 -0.71 -33.28 -27.32
C ILE A 177 -1.53 -31.99 -27.18
N GLN A 178 -2.66 -31.90 -27.88
CA GLN A 178 -3.56 -30.75 -27.83
C GLN A 178 -4.22 -30.58 -26.47
N LEU A 179 -4.68 -31.67 -25.85
CA LEU A 179 -5.23 -31.65 -24.49
C LEU A 179 -4.17 -31.15 -23.50
N HIS A 180 -2.96 -31.70 -23.55
CA HIS A 180 -1.86 -31.30 -22.66
C HIS A 180 -1.51 -29.81 -22.85
N ARG A 181 -1.42 -29.33 -24.09
CA ARG A 181 -1.21 -27.91 -24.41
C ARG A 181 -2.30 -27.03 -23.80
N ASN A 182 -3.58 -27.41 -23.95
CA ASN A 182 -4.70 -26.63 -23.43
C ASN A 182 -4.71 -26.60 -21.89
N ILE A 183 -4.38 -27.71 -21.23
CA ILE A 183 -4.24 -27.77 -19.77
C ILE A 183 -3.11 -26.84 -19.29
N VAL A 184 -1.94 -26.90 -19.93
CA VAL A 184 -0.81 -26.01 -19.61
C VAL A 184 -1.23 -24.55 -19.76
N LEU A 185 -1.90 -24.18 -20.86
CA LEU A 185 -2.41 -22.82 -21.07
C LEU A 185 -3.40 -22.39 -19.98
N MET A 186 -4.36 -23.23 -19.61
CA MET A 186 -5.33 -22.93 -18.54
C MET A 186 -4.64 -22.73 -17.19
N LEU A 187 -3.74 -23.65 -16.80
CA LEU A 187 -2.99 -23.53 -15.54
C LEU A 187 -2.15 -22.26 -15.48
N THR A 188 -1.55 -21.87 -16.61
CA THR A 188 -0.76 -20.65 -16.68
C THR A 188 -1.58 -19.38 -16.57
N LEU A 189 -2.78 -19.34 -17.17
CA LEU A 189 -3.71 -18.22 -17.03
C LEU A 189 -4.14 -18.06 -15.56
N VAL A 190 -4.47 -19.16 -14.90
CA VAL A 190 -4.83 -19.17 -13.47
C VAL A 190 -3.66 -18.68 -12.61
N PHE A 191 -2.44 -19.11 -12.91
CA PHE A 191 -1.26 -18.68 -12.16
C PHE A 191 -0.95 -17.19 -12.34
N ILE A 192 -1.05 -16.66 -13.57
CA ILE A 192 -0.91 -15.22 -13.85
C ILE A 192 -1.99 -14.43 -13.11
N LEU A 193 -3.24 -14.89 -13.13
CA LEU A 193 -4.34 -14.25 -12.40
C LEU A 193 -4.06 -14.20 -10.89
N LEU A 194 -3.55 -15.30 -10.32
CA LEU A 194 -3.21 -15.39 -8.91
C LEU A 194 -2.07 -14.43 -8.54
N ILE A 195 -1.04 -14.29 -9.38
CA ILE A 195 0.03 -13.29 -9.19
C ILE A 195 -0.53 -11.87 -9.24
N ILE A 196 -1.41 -11.56 -10.22
CA ILE A 196 -2.04 -10.24 -10.32
C ILE A 196 -2.86 -9.94 -9.06
N ILE A 197 -3.61 -10.91 -8.54
CA ILE A 197 -4.38 -10.75 -7.30
C ILE A 197 -3.46 -10.46 -6.11
N ILE A 198 -2.33 -11.18 -5.99
CA ILE A 198 -1.35 -10.94 -4.92
C ILE A 198 -0.78 -9.52 -5.04
N LEU A 199 -0.40 -9.08 -6.24
CA LEU A 199 0.13 -7.74 -6.48
C LEU A 199 -0.88 -6.65 -6.15
N ILE A 200 -2.15 -6.82 -6.56
CA ILE A 200 -3.23 -5.89 -6.23
C ILE A 200 -3.46 -5.85 -4.72
N TYR A 201 -3.48 -7.00 -4.06
CA TYR A 201 -3.66 -7.10 -2.61
C TYR A 201 -2.55 -6.36 -1.85
N ASP A 202 -1.29 -6.58 -2.23
CA ASP A 202 -0.15 -5.90 -1.61
C ASP A 202 -0.18 -4.39 -1.84
N ALA A 203 -0.47 -3.96 -3.07
CA ALA A 203 -0.61 -2.54 -3.40
C ALA A 203 -1.76 -1.88 -2.62
N MET A 204 -2.90 -2.58 -2.50
CA MET A 204 -4.06 -2.11 -1.75
C MET A 204 -3.75 -2.01 -0.26
N ARG A 205 -3.12 -3.02 0.33
CA ARG A 205 -2.68 -3.02 1.74
C ARG A 205 -1.75 -1.86 2.04
N ASP A 206 -0.77 -1.61 1.17
CA ASP A 206 0.20 -0.52 1.32
C ASP A 206 -0.50 0.86 1.21
N SER A 207 -1.45 1.01 0.28
CA SER A 207 -2.25 2.23 0.16
C SER A 207 -3.08 2.53 1.42
N LEU A 208 -3.64 1.50 2.05
CA LEU A 208 -4.42 1.64 3.29
C LEU A 208 -3.54 2.02 4.48
N LEU A 209 -2.36 1.39 4.61
CA LEU A 209 -1.40 1.72 5.66
C LEU A 209 -0.93 3.18 5.55
N ARG A 210 -0.57 3.64 4.34
CA ARG A 210 -0.19 5.05 4.11
C ARG A 210 -1.31 6.01 4.47
N ARG A 211 -2.56 5.73 4.08
CA ARG A 211 -3.71 6.58 4.43
C ARG A 211 -3.92 6.67 5.95
N LYS A 212 -3.82 5.55 6.66
CA LYS A 212 -3.93 5.54 8.14
C LYS A 212 -2.81 6.33 8.80
N MET A 213 -1.57 6.21 8.31
CA MET A 213 -0.43 6.94 8.85
C MET A 213 -0.56 8.45 8.64
N ILE A 214 -1.00 8.89 7.45
CA ILE A 214 -1.26 10.32 7.19
C ILE A 214 -2.40 10.83 8.07
N ALA A 215 -3.50 10.08 8.19
CA ALA A 215 -4.62 10.47 9.05
C ALA A 215 -4.20 10.56 10.54
N ASP A 216 -3.39 9.63 11.02
CA ASP A 216 -2.85 9.68 12.39
C ASP A 216 -1.96 10.91 12.59
N LEU A 217 -1.04 11.18 11.64
CA LEU A 217 -0.18 12.37 11.67
C LEU A 217 -0.98 13.68 11.69
N VAL A 218 -1.98 13.81 10.81
CA VAL A 218 -2.88 14.97 10.78
C VAL A 218 -3.64 15.11 12.10
N SER A 219 -4.11 13.99 12.67
CA SER A 219 -4.82 14.00 13.95
C SER A 219 -3.91 14.40 15.12
N LYS A 220 -2.65 13.98 15.11
CA LYS A 220 -1.62 14.36 16.10
C LYS A 220 -1.28 15.84 15.99
N ASP A 221 -1.04 16.34 14.79
CA ASP A 221 -0.80 17.77 14.53
C ASP A 221 -1.96 18.64 15.02
N LEU A 222 -3.20 18.24 14.70
CA LEU A 222 -4.39 18.95 15.16
C LEU A 222 -4.55 18.91 16.68
N ARG A 223 -4.28 17.77 17.33
CA ARG A 223 -4.31 17.66 18.80
C ARG A 223 -3.25 18.54 19.44
N ASN A 224 -2.03 18.59 18.90
CA ASN A 224 -0.96 19.43 19.40
C ASN A 224 -1.30 20.91 19.28
N LYS A 225 -1.78 21.36 18.11
CA LYS A 225 -2.23 22.75 17.90
C LYS A 225 -3.35 23.15 18.86
N LYS A 226 -4.32 22.26 19.10
CA LYS A 226 -5.39 22.49 20.08
C LYS A 226 -4.86 22.55 21.52
N ALA A 227 -3.89 21.70 21.86
CA ALA A 227 -3.27 21.72 23.19
C ALA A 227 -2.49 23.02 23.42
N GLU A 228 -1.72 23.48 22.42
CA GLU A 228 -1.04 24.79 22.43
C GLU A 228 -2.03 25.94 22.68
N GLN A 229 -3.14 25.98 21.92
CA GLN A 229 -4.19 27.00 22.08
C GLN A 229 -4.86 26.96 23.47
N LEU A 230 -5.25 25.77 23.94
CA LEU A 230 -5.98 25.62 25.21
C LEU A 230 -5.13 25.96 26.44
N ALA A 231 -3.84 25.67 26.40
CA ALA A 231 -2.93 25.91 27.52
C ALA A 231 -2.14 27.22 27.39
N SER A 232 -2.47 28.03 26.37
CA SER A 232 -1.85 29.34 26.09
C SER A 232 -0.32 29.27 26.07
N PHE A 233 0.22 28.19 25.50
CA PHE A 233 1.65 28.04 25.28
C PHE A 233 1.97 27.95 23.80
N GLY A 234 3.04 28.62 23.39
CA GLY A 234 3.61 28.53 22.05
C GLY A 234 4.90 27.73 22.07
N SER A 235 5.12 26.90 21.07
CA SER A 235 6.39 26.21 20.84
C SER A 235 7.29 26.98 19.87
N TRP A 236 8.60 26.80 20.00
CA TRP A 236 9.60 27.29 19.06
C TRP A 236 10.80 26.35 18.94
N THR A 237 11.49 26.49 17.82
CA THR A 237 12.79 25.90 17.59
C THR A 237 13.78 26.93 17.06
N PHE A 238 15.05 26.73 17.39
CA PHE A 238 16.15 27.58 16.96
C PHE A 238 17.34 26.69 16.61
N VAL A 239 17.85 26.84 15.38
CA VAL A 239 19.06 26.15 14.94
C VAL A 239 20.25 27.10 15.11
N PRO A 240 21.21 26.79 16.00
CA PRO A 240 22.43 27.60 16.16
C PRO A 240 23.12 27.84 14.81
N GLY A 241 23.52 29.09 14.55
CA GLY A 241 24.14 29.51 13.29
C GLY A 241 23.18 30.07 12.23
N THR A 242 21.89 29.75 12.28
CA THR A 242 20.89 30.35 11.36
C THR A 242 20.44 31.74 11.79
N GLY A 243 20.50 32.04 13.09
CA GLY A 243 19.98 33.28 13.67
C GLY A 243 18.46 33.40 13.64
N MET A 244 17.75 32.34 13.20
CA MET A 244 16.31 32.34 12.96
C MET A 244 15.61 31.37 13.92
N ILE A 245 14.56 31.89 14.56
CA ILE A 245 13.61 31.18 15.40
C ILE A 245 12.43 30.79 14.51
N ASN A 246 12.10 29.50 14.49
CA ASN A 246 10.85 29.00 13.93
C ASN A 246 9.84 28.87 15.07
N ALA A 247 8.72 29.56 14.98
CA ALA A 247 7.72 29.63 16.05
C ALA A 247 6.35 29.14 15.60
N SER A 248 5.61 28.55 16.54
CA SER A 248 4.21 28.18 16.38
C SER A 248 3.32 29.42 16.21
N GLU A 249 2.13 29.23 15.62
CA GLU A 249 1.14 30.30 15.46
C GLU A 249 0.74 30.91 16.82
N GLU A 250 0.63 30.08 17.86
CA GLU A 250 0.26 30.53 19.20
C GLU A 250 1.34 31.42 19.84
N MET A 251 2.62 31.13 19.59
CA MET A 251 3.71 31.98 20.04
C MET A 251 3.65 33.39 19.44
N PHE A 252 3.34 33.50 18.16
CA PHE A 252 3.15 34.80 17.53
C PHE A 252 1.95 35.56 18.10
N LYS A 253 0.85 34.87 18.44
CA LYS A 253 -0.30 35.47 19.15
C LYS A 253 0.10 35.97 20.54
N ILE A 254 0.83 35.18 21.32
CA ILE A 254 1.35 35.58 22.64
C ILE A 254 2.18 36.87 22.50
N TRP A 255 2.97 36.98 21.44
CA TRP A 255 3.81 38.14 21.11
C TRP A 255 3.08 39.31 20.45
N GLY A 256 1.79 39.18 20.18
CA GLY A 256 0.97 40.23 19.56
C GLY A 256 1.30 40.46 18.08
N MET A 257 1.78 39.43 17.38
CA MET A 257 2.15 39.47 15.97
C MET A 257 1.23 38.57 15.13
N ASN A 258 1.04 38.95 13.88
CA ASN A 258 0.38 38.12 12.87
C ASN A 258 1.33 38.00 11.67
N PRO A 259 2.31 37.10 11.72
CA PRO A 259 3.34 37.06 10.70
C PRO A 259 2.83 36.39 9.43
N THR A 260 3.37 36.82 8.29
CA THR A 260 3.21 36.13 7.00
C THR A 260 4.13 34.91 6.86
N THR A 261 5.09 34.73 7.79
CA THR A 261 6.06 33.62 7.82
C THR A 261 6.29 33.12 9.25
N ASN A 262 6.60 31.84 9.45
CA ASN A 262 6.85 31.28 10.79
C ASN A 262 8.26 31.58 11.34
N LEU A 263 9.00 32.51 10.73
CA LEU A 263 10.40 32.75 11.02
C LEU A 263 10.62 34.15 11.61
N MET A 264 11.41 34.23 12.68
CA MET A 264 11.81 35.48 13.31
C MET A 264 13.31 35.47 13.63
N SER A 265 14.02 36.58 13.47
CA SER A 265 15.42 36.64 13.91
C SER A 265 15.52 36.72 15.44
N PHE A 266 16.54 36.08 16.01
CA PHE A 266 16.80 36.12 17.45
C PHE A 266 16.95 37.55 17.98
N GLU A 267 17.62 38.43 17.23
CA GLU A 267 17.77 39.85 17.60
C GLU A 267 16.44 40.60 17.63
N HIS A 268 15.51 40.27 16.73
CA HIS A 268 14.16 40.84 16.77
C HIS A 268 13.41 40.39 18.03
N PHE A 269 13.51 39.12 18.42
CA PHE A 269 12.95 38.63 19.67
C PHE A 269 13.52 39.37 20.90
N ILE A 270 14.85 39.50 21.00
CA ILE A 270 15.49 40.17 22.15
C ILE A 270 15.05 41.63 22.26
N SER A 271 14.86 42.34 21.14
CA SER A 271 14.39 43.73 21.15
C SER A 271 13.01 43.92 21.80
N ARG A 272 12.21 42.84 21.91
CA ARG A 272 10.86 42.84 22.52
C ARG A 272 10.86 42.41 23.98
N VAL A 273 11.96 41.84 24.46
CA VAL A 273 12.15 41.52 25.87
C VAL A 273 12.39 42.83 26.63
N HIS A 274 11.85 42.91 27.84
CA HIS A 274 12.07 44.06 28.73
C HIS A 274 13.58 44.34 28.90
N PRO A 275 14.07 45.59 28.84
CA PRO A 275 15.51 45.91 28.83
C PRO A 275 16.31 45.25 29.96
N GLU A 276 15.74 45.18 31.15
CA GLU A 276 16.35 44.51 32.32
C GLU A 276 16.51 42.99 32.17
N ASP A 277 15.69 42.36 31.32
CA ASP A 277 15.70 40.92 31.10
C ASP A 277 16.54 40.50 29.87
N GLN A 278 16.90 41.45 28.98
CA GLN A 278 17.63 41.16 27.73
C GLN A 278 18.99 40.52 27.97
N GLU A 279 19.82 41.11 28.83
CA GLU A 279 21.17 40.62 29.14
C GLU A 279 21.11 39.24 29.82
N ARG A 280 20.13 39.04 30.70
CA ARG A 280 19.90 37.77 31.39
C ARG A 280 19.52 36.64 30.43
N ILE A 281 18.71 36.93 29.40
CA ILE A 281 18.35 35.95 28.37
C ILE A 281 19.55 35.61 27.50
N ARG A 282 20.36 36.60 27.07
CA ARG A 282 21.58 36.35 26.28
C ARG A 282 22.54 35.42 27.01
N GLN A 283 22.83 35.71 28.28
CA GLN A 283 23.70 34.86 29.10
C GLN A 283 23.18 33.42 29.27
N LYS A 284 21.85 33.22 29.29
CA LYS A 284 21.24 31.89 29.34
C LYS A 284 21.38 31.15 28.01
N VAL A 285 21.18 31.85 26.89
CA VAL A 285 21.37 31.29 25.54
C VAL A 285 22.84 30.91 25.31
N ASP A 286 23.79 31.69 25.80
CA ASP A 286 25.22 31.34 25.69
C ASP A 286 25.58 30.11 26.54
N LYS A 287 24.96 29.96 27.73
CA LYS A 287 25.15 28.82 28.63
C LYS A 287 24.47 27.53 28.13
N LEU A 288 23.46 27.62 27.26
CA LEU A 288 22.79 26.46 26.63
C LEU A 288 23.76 25.61 25.79
N ASN A 289 24.85 26.16 25.29
CA ASN A 289 25.89 25.38 24.61
C ASN A 289 26.66 24.43 25.56
N SER A 290 26.51 24.59 26.89
CA SER A 290 27.20 23.81 27.92
C SER A 290 26.26 22.96 28.80
N GLN A 291 24.95 23.12 28.67
CA GLN A 291 23.92 22.45 29.47
C GLN A 291 22.82 21.90 28.57
N SER A 292 22.31 20.69 28.86
CA SER A 292 21.32 20.01 28.00
C SER A 292 19.90 20.56 28.11
N HIS A 293 19.58 21.31 29.18
CA HIS A 293 18.28 21.97 29.36
C HIS A 293 18.39 23.22 30.26
N ILE A 294 17.39 24.11 30.15
CA ILE A 294 17.14 25.19 31.09
C ILE A 294 15.74 25.00 31.68
N ASP A 295 15.68 24.88 33.00
CA ASP A 295 14.43 24.79 33.75
C ASP A 295 13.57 26.05 33.58
N SER A 296 12.27 25.89 33.81
CA SER A 296 11.25 26.93 33.66
C SER A 296 11.68 28.24 34.32
N TYR A 297 11.68 29.34 33.55
CA TYR A 297 12.00 30.66 34.07
C TYR A 297 11.10 31.75 33.52
N LEU A 298 10.92 32.80 34.33
CA LEU A 298 10.06 33.94 34.04
C LEU A 298 10.85 35.12 33.47
N PHE A 299 10.36 35.72 32.39
CA PHE A 299 10.85 36.98 31.84
C PHE A 299 9.69 37.85 31.35
N ARG A 300 9.96 39.15 31.14
CA ARG A 300 8.95 40.11 30.71
C ARG A 300 9.08 40.42 29.22
N LEU A 301 7.94 40.44 28.52
CA LEU A 301 7.81 40.97 27.16
C LEU A 301 7.13 42.33 27.16
N LEU A 302 7.59 43.21 26.27
CA LEU A 302 6.97 44.50 26.00
C LEU A 302 6.16 44.41 24.70
N ILE A 303 4.84 44.48 24.83
CA ILE A 303 3.92 44.44 23.69
C ILE A 303 3.06 45.70 23.75
N ASN A 304 3.25 46.59 22.78
CA ASN A 304 2.48 47.82 22.62
C ASN A 304 2.44 48.70 23.90
N GLY A 305 3.52 48.70 24.67
CA GLY A 305 3.63 49.44 25.94
C GLY A 305 3.13 48.69 27.18
N CYS A 306 2.52 47.51 27.02
CA CYS A 306 2.10 46.65 28.13
C CYS A 306 3.18 45.60 28.44
N VAL A 307 3.36 45.31 29.73
CA VAL A 307 4.24 44.24 30.20
C VAL A 307 3.45 42.93 30.26
N LYS A 308 3.94 41.92 29.56
CA LYS A 308 3.47 40.53 29.69
C LYS A 308 4.49 39.69 30.43
N TYR A 309 4.01 38.77 31.28
CA TYR A 309 4.85 37.83 32.00
C TYR A 309 4.86 36.50 31.26
N ILE A 310 6.05 36.07 30.82
CA ILE A 310 6.23 34.85 30.04
C ILE A 310 7.06 33.86 30.84
N ASN A 311 6.51 32.66 30.99
CA ASN A 311 7.24 31.52 31.51
C ASN A 311 7.79 30.71 30.32
N THR A 312 9.07 30.32 30.34
CA THR A 312 9.68 29.55 29.27
C THR A 312 10.55 28.43 29.81
N ALA A 313 10.56 27.29 29.12
CA ALA A 313 11.56 26.26 29.35
C ALA A 313 12.14 25.80 28.02
N VAL A 314 13.41 25.40 28.05
CA VAL A 314 14.22 25.20 26.85
C VAL A 314 15.01 23.90 26.99
N THR A 315 15.04 23.11 25.92
CA THR A 315 15.76 21.84 25.84
C THR A 315 16.60 21.81 24.57
N VAL A 316 17.82 21.29 24.67
CA VAL A 316 18.69 21.02 23.52
C VAL A 316 18.35 19.64 22.97
N VAL A 317 17.95 19.57 21.70
CA VAL A 317 17.65 18.33 21.01
C VAL A 317 18.81 17.98 20.08
N HIS A 318 19.43 16.84 20.34
CA HIS A 318 20.51 16.30 19.53
C HIS A 318 19.91 15.39 18.46
N ASP A 319 20.10 15.73 17.19
CA ASP A 319 19.58 14.96 16.06
C ASP A 319 20.69 14.08 15.46
N GLU A 320 20.66 12.79 15.80
CA GLU A 320 21.60 11.77 15.31
C GLU A 320 21.59 11.61 13.79
N HIS A 321 20.54 12.07 13.09
CA HIS A 321 20.40 11.92 11.65
C HIS A 321 20.89 13.13 10.84
N THR A 322 20.84 14.35 11.39
CA THR A 322 21.18 15.58 10.66
C THR A 322 22.49 16.23 11.12
N SER A 323 23.11 15.72 12.20
CA SER A 323 24.30 16.30 12.84
C SER A 323 24.14 17.78 13.23
N LEU A 324 22.89 18.25 13.31
CA LEU A 324 22.51 19.61 13.68
C LEU A 324 21.75 19.56 14.99
N ASP A 325 22.42 19.95 16.07
CA ASP A 325 21.75 20.17 17.34
C ASP A 325 20.84 21.40 17.20
N TYR A 326 19.58 21.28 17.63
CA TYR A 326 18.66 22.40 17.65
C TYR A 326 18.05 22.58 19.02
N ILE A 327 17.75 23.83 19.35
CA ILE A 327 17.14 24.23 20.60
C ILE A 327 15.64 24.23 20.40
N SER A 328 14.89 23.59 21.29
CA SER A 328 13.42 23.66 21.31
C SER A 328 12.94 24.15 22.66
N GLY A 329 11.93 25.01 22.65
CA GLY A 329 11.34 25.51 23.88
C GLY A 329 9.84 25.74 23.75
N TYR A 330 9.22 25.98 24.88
CA TYR A 330 7.85 26.47 24.96
C TYR A 330 7.81 27.78 25.75
N VAL A 331 6.88 28.65 25.40
CA VAL A 331 6.58 29.89 26.11
C VAL A 331 5.12 29.84 26.55
N GLN A 332 4.82 30.24 27.77
CA GLN A 332 3.46 30.33 28.29
C GLN A 332 3.20 31.76 28.76
N ASP A 333 2.09 32.34 28.32
CA ASP A 333 1.61 33.62 28.85
C ASP A 333 1.02 33.39 30.24
N VAL A 334 1.68 33.92 31.27
CA VAL A 334 1.24 33.82 32.67
C VAL A 334 0.90 35.20 33.23
N THR A 335 0.58 36.16 32.36
CA THR A 335 0.27 37.55 32.74
C THR A 335 -0.88 37.59 33.73
N ASP A 336 -2.02 36.98 33.43
CA ASP A 336 -3.21 36.98 34.30
C ASP A 336 -2.93 36.34 35.66
N LYS A 337 -2.14 35.25 35.67
CA LYS A 337 -1.74 34.59 36.91
C LYS A 337 -0.85 35.52 37.75
N LYS A 338 0.14 36.17 37.10
CA LYS A 338 1.10 37.03 37.80
C LYS A 338 0.45 38.33 38.27
N THR A 339 -0.47 38.91 37.50
CA THR A 339 -1.23 40.10 37.92
C THR A 339 -2.12 39.78 39.11
N ALA A 340 -2.83 38.64 39.09
CA ALA A 340 -3.63 38.21 40.24
C ALA A 340 -2.78 37.94 41.49
N GLU A 341 -1.60 37.33 41.33
CA GLU A 341 -0.64 37.16 42.44
C GLU A 341 -0.19 38.51 43.01
N LEU A 342 0.18 39.47 42.16
CA LEU A 342 0.62 40.80 42.58
C LEU A 342 -0.49 41.62 43.24
N GLU A 343 -1.72 41.52 42.72
CA GLU A 343 -2.90 42.14 43.33
C GLU A 343 -3.18 41.55 44.71
N LEU A 344 -3.09 40.23 44.86
CA LEU A 344 -3.25 39.55 46.14
C LEU A 344 -2.17 39.97 47.14
N GLU A 345 -0.89 40.00 46.72
CA GLU A 345 0.21 40.49 47.55
C GLU A 345 -0.03 41.94 48.02
N SER A 346 -0.50 42.81 47.13
CA SER A 346 -0.84 44.19 47.46
C SER A 346 -2.01 44.29 48.45
N MET A 347 -3.06 43.49 48.26
CA MET A 347 -4.19 43.43 49.19
C MET A 347 -3.77 42.93 50.57
N LEU A 348 -2.95 41.87 50.63
CA LEU A 348 -2.41 41.35 51.89
C LEU A 348 -1.57 42.41 52.60
N GLN A 349 -0.68 43.11 51.88
CA GLN A 349 0.12 44.19 52.46
C GLN A 349 -0.76 45.32 53.02
N SER A 350 -1.80 45.72 52.29
CA SER A 350 -2.75 46.75 52.74
C SER A 350 -3.55 46.31 53.97
N LEU A 351 -3.97 45.04 54.03
CA LEU A 351 -4.67 44.47 55.17
C LEU A 351 -3.78 44.41 56.41
N THR A 352 -2.54 43.93 56.26
CA THR A 352 -1.55 43.91 57.35
C THR A 352 -1.32 45.31 57.88
N GLN A 353 -1.11 46.30 57.01
CA GLN A 353 -0.93 47.69 57.42
C GLN A 353 -2.14 48.24 58.19
N ARG A 354 -3.37 48.01 57.70
CA ARG A 354 -4.60 48.44 58.39
C ARG A 354 -4.76 47.77 59.76
N ASN A 355 -4.40 46.50 59.87
CA ASN A 355 -4.48 45.78 61.13
C ASN A 355 -3.50 46.35 62.15
N THR A 356 -2.24 46.56 61.77
CA THR A 356 -1.22 47.21 62.63
C THR A 356 -1.66 48.61 63.07
N SER A 357 -2.18 49.44 62.17
CA SER A 357 -2.67 50.78 62.54
C SER A 357 -3.86 50.74 63.50
N LEU A 358 -4.75 49.74 63.40
CA LEU A 358 -5.88 49.59 64.31
C LEU A 358 -5.43 49.15 65.71
N GLU A 359 -4.44 48.25 65.78
CA GLU A 359 -3.81 47.83 67.03
C GLU A 359 -3.14 49.02 67.74
N GLU A 360 -2.35 49.81 67.01
CA GLU A 360 -1.72 51.03 67.54
C GLU A 360 -2.77 52.05 68.04
N PHE A 361 -3.81 52.31 67.25
CA PHE A 361 -4.89 53.23 67.63
C PHE A 361 -5.62 52.79 68.89
N ASN A 362 -6.04 51.52 68.95
CA ASN A 362 -6.75 51.00 70.12
C ASN A 362 -5.87 50.94 71.38
N TYR A 363 -4.58 50.60 71.23
CA TYR A 363 -3.61 50.67 72.33
C TYR A 363 -3.50 52.10 72.86
N MET A 364 -3.36 53.09 71.97
CA MET A 364 -3.29 54.51 72.31
C MET A 364 -4.57 54.99 73.01
N VAL A 365 -5.75 54.70 72.45
CA VAL A 365 -7.04 55.09 73.02
C VAL A 365 -7.24 54.47 74.39
N SER A 366 -6.96 53.16 74.54
CA SER A 366 -7.08 52.49 75.84
C SER A 366 -6.16 53.08 76.89
N HIS A 367 -4.89 53.34 76.53
CA HIS A 367 -3.93 53.95 77.46
C HIS A 367 -4.34 55.36 77.88
N ASN A 368 -4.78 56.18 76.92
CA ASN A 368 -5.18 57.56 77.15
C ASN A 368 -6.49 57.68 77.92
N LEU A 369 -7.44 56.75 77.74
CA LEU A 369 -8.71 56.73 78.48
C LEU A 369 -8.56 56.10 79.88
N ARG A 370 -7.66 55.13 80.06
CA ARG A 370 -7.49 54.45 81.36
C ARG A 370 -7.06 55.40 82.47
N LYS A 371 -6.20 56.38 82.17
CA LYS A 371 -5.75 57.39 83.16
C LYS A 371 -6.90 58.24 83.73
N PRO A 372 -7.70 58.96 82.93
CA PRO A 372 -8.81 59.74 83.46
C PRO A 372 -9.90 58.85 84.10
N VAL A 373 -10.15 57.65 83.57
CA VAL A 373 -11.12 56.71 84.15
C VAL A 373 -10.67 56.21 85.53
N ALA A 374 -9.42 55.78 85.66
CA ALA A 374 -8.86 55.38 86.95
C ALA A 374 -8.91 56.53 87.98
N ASN A 375 -8.61 57.76 87.54
CA ASN A 375 -8.75 58.96 88.38
C ASN A 375 -10.21 59.19 88.80
N MET A 376 -11.17 59.08 87.88
CA MET A 376 -12.59 59.22 88.20
C MET A 376 -13.05 58.15 89.20
N ILE A 377 -12.66 56.89 89.01
CA ILE A 377 -12.97 55.82 89.97
C ILE A 377 -12.37 56.13 91.34
N ALA A 378 -11.09 56.51 91.40
CA ALA A 378 -10.43 56.86 92.66
C ALA A 378 -11.15 58.01 93.38
N LEU A 379 -11.50 59.08 92.66
CA LEU A 379 -12.26 60.21 93.21
C LEU A 379 -13.65 59.78 93.70
N CYS A 380 -14.34 58.91 92.95
CA CYS A 380 -15.64 58.39 93.36
C CYS A 380 -15.55 57.50 94.61
N THR A 381 -14.47 56.70 94.74
CA THR A 381 -14.21 55.89 95.93
C THR A 381 -13.95 56.77 97.15
N LEU A 382 -13.14 57.84 96.99
CA LEU A 382 -12.89 58.81 98.05
C LEU A 382 -14.17 59.54 98.47
N LEU A 383 -15.02 59.95 97.52
CA LEU A 383 -16.32 60.57 97.81
C LEU A 383 -17.24 59.67 98.62
N SER A 384 -17.10 58.34 98.52
CA SER A 384 -17.90 57.38 99.30
C SER A 384 -17.36 57.11 100.70
N MET A 385 -16.19 57.64 101.04
CA MET A 385 -15.62 57.54 102.39
C MET A 385 -16.14 58.64 103.33
N GLU A 386 -16.73 59.71 102.79
CA GLU A 386 -17.37 60.78 103.56
C GLU A 386 -18.91 60.62 103.57
N PRO A 387 -19.61 61.04 104.63
CA PRO A 387 -21.06 61.00 104.69
C PRO A 387 -21.67 61.98 103.66
N VAL A 388 -22.04 61.46 102.50
CA VAL A 388 -22.72 62.21 101.43
C VAL A 388 -24.17 62.51 101.86
N PRO A 389 -24.68 63.75 101.67
CA PRO A 389 -26.08 64.06 101.94
C PRO A 389 -27.03 63.12 101.18
N GLU A 390 -28.11 62.68 101.83
CA GLU A 390 -29.08 61.72 101.28
C GLU A 390 -29.62 62.13 99.89
N ALA A 391 -29.77 63.45 99.65
CA ALA A 391 -30.19 64.01 98.38
C ALA A 391 -29.22 63.77 97.20
N LEU A 392 -27.94 63.51 97.47
CA LEU A 392 -26.89 63.31 96.45
C LEU A 392 -26.46 61.85 96.31
N GLN A 393 -26.93 60.96 97.18
CA GLN A 393 -26.50 59.56 97.23
C GLN A 393 -26.81 58.80 95.94
N ASP A 394 -28.01 59.00 95.36
CA ASP A 394 -28.40 58.40 94.07
C ASP A 394 -27.49 58.88 92.91
N ILE A 395 -27.10 60.16 92.92
CA ILE A 395 -26.22 60.75 91.89
C ILE A 395 -24.80 60.17 92.03
N THR A 396 -24.25 60.10 93.23
CA THR A 396 -22.91 59.53 93.48
C THR A 396 -22.85 58.05 93.08
N THR A 397 -23.88 57.27 93.41
CA THR A 397 -23.99 55.87 92.97
C THR A 397 -24.04 55.76 91.44
N LYS A 398 -24.81 56.63 90.76
CA LYS A 398 -24.87 56.64 89.28
C LYS A 398 -23.54 57.01 88.64
N ILE A 399 -22.79 57.97 89.20
CA ILE A 399 -21.47 58.34 88.70
C ILE A 399 -20.48 57.18 88.89
N GLN A 400 -20.51 56.49 90.03
CA GLN A 400 -19.68 55.30 90.27
C GLN A 400 -19.97 54.17 89.29
N VAL A 401 -21.25 53.84 89.09
CA VAL A 401 -21.66 52.84 88.11
C VAL A 401 -21.20 53.25 86.70
N SER A 402 -21.33 54.52 86.34
CA SER A 402 -20.87 55.01 85.03
C SER A 402 -19.34 54.96 84.88
N ALA A 403 -18.57 55.27 85.92
CA ALA A 403 -17.11 55.21 85.90
C ALA A 403 -16.60 53.76 85.83
N ALA A 404 -17.24 52.84 86.57
CA ALA A 404 -16.95 51.41 86.50
C ALA A 404 -17.28 50.83 85.12
N ASN A 405 -18.46 51.15 84.56
CA ASN A 405 -18.85 50.73 83.21
C ASN A 405 -17.86 51.23 82.15
N LEU A 406 -17.35 52.46 82.30
CA LEU A 406 -16.37 53.03 81.37
C LEU A 406 -15.01 52.32 81.47
N ASP A 407 -14.56 51.94 82.67
CA ASP A 407 -13.35 51.14 82.88
C ASP A 407 -13.47 49.74 82.27
N ASP A 408 -14.63 49.10 82.46
CA ASP A 408 -14.93 47.80 81.85
C ASP A 408 -14.96 47.90 80.32
N THR A 409 -15.48 49.00 79.77
CA THR A 409 -15.47 49.26 78.32
C THR A 409 -14.04 49.43 77.80
N VAL A 410 -13.19 50.19 78.50
CA VAL A 410 -11.77 50.38 78.13
C VAL A 410 -10.98 49.07 78.24
N LYS A 411 -11.24 48.25 79.26
CA LYS A 411 -10.64 46.90 79.40
C LYS A 411 -11.13 45.96 78.30
N GLY A 412 -12.42 46.01 77.97
CA GLY A 412 -13.03 45.24 76.89
C GLY A 412 -12.42 45.56 75.53
N LEU A 413 -12.18 46.84 75.23
CA LEU A 413 -11.53 47.28 73.99
C LEU A 413 -10.13 46.67 73.82
N ASN A 414 -9.35 46.60 74.91
CA ASN A 414 -8.00 46.05 74.90
C ASN A 414 -8.00 44.50 74.77
N ASN A 415 -8.93 43.83 75.46
CA ASN A 415 -9.05 42.37 75.41
C ASN A 415 -9.54 41.86 74.04
N ALA A 416 -10.39 42.62 73.36
CA ALA A 416 -10.91 42.24 72.03
C ALA A 416 -9.81 42.12 70.96
N LEU A 417 -8.66 42.76 71.14
CA LEU A 417 -7.52 42.66 70.23
C LEU A 417 -6.54 41.55 70.61
N GLN A 418 -6.28 41.32 71.91
CA GLN A 418 -5.37 40.25 72.36
C GLN A 418 -5.85 38.85 71.96
N VAL A 419 -7.16 38.64 71.82
CA VAL A 419 -7.72 37.35 71.38
C VAL A 419 -7.44 37.07 69.89
N LYS A 420 -7.04 38.07 69.10
CA LYS A 420 -6.80 37.92 67.66
C LYS A 420 -5.37 37.50 67.28
N ASP A 421 -4.44 37.50 68.22
CA ASP A 421 -3.01 37.20 67.99
C ASP A 421 -2.69 35.69 68.01
N ILE A 422 -3.70 34.82 68.09
CA ILE A 422 -3.54 33.35 67.99
C ILE A 422 -3.74 32.95 66.53
N GLY A 423 -2.74 33.23 65.70
CA GLY A 423 -2.85 33.02 64.25
C GLY A 423 -1.55 32.90 63.49
N GLU A 424 -0.46 32.37 64.08
CA GLU A 424 0.67 31.87 63.28
C GLU A 424 0.43 30.40 62.89
N PRO A 425 0.41 30.05 61.59
CA PRO A 425 0.38 28.67 61.14
C PRO A 425 1.78 28.05 61.18
N LYS A 426 1.85 26.79 61.64
CA LYS A 426 3.02 25.89 61.52
C LYS A 426 3.33 25.52 60.08
#